data_AF-A0A7X4DTI9-F1
#
_entry.id   AF-A0A7X4DTI9-F1
#
_cell.length_a   1.000
_cell.length_b   1.000
_cell.length_c   1.000
_cell.angle_alpha   90.00
_cell.angle_beta   90.00
_cell.angle_gamma   90.00
#
_symmetry.space_group_name_H-M   'P 1'
#
loop_
_entity.id
_entity.type
_entity.pdbx_description
1 polymer ?
#
loop_
_entity_poly.entity_id
_entity_poly.type
_entity_poly.pdbx_seq_one_letter_code
_entity_poly.pdbx_strand_id
1 'polypeptide(L)'
;MTMHQTIRPAERPDYASLPPLRPTDRQLQFARKIAASSGIALPRDVQLDRADLSRWIEANRHRMARSKRVEGNLPTARQTEWAERIARGRKRSIPEECYKSRELLAKWIDANSW
;
A
#
# COMPACT_ATOMS: atom_id res chain seq x y z
N MET A 1 -69.54 0.50 -22.49
CA MET A 1 -68.45 1.45 -22.84
C MET A 1 -67.27 1.14 -21.92
N THR A 2 -66.37 0.25 -22.33
CA THR A 2 -65.27 -0.24 -21.49
C THR A 2 -63.99 0.49 -21.87
N MET A 3 -63.47 1.33 -20.96
CA MET A 3 -62.23 2.06 -21.18
C MET A 3 -61.04 1.10 -21.07
N HIS A 4 -60.41 0.78 -22.19
CA HIS A 4 -59.13 0.06 -22.18
C HIS A 4 -58.02 1.03 -21.78
N GLN A 5 -57.70 1.05 -20.49
CA GLN A 5 -56.51 1.73 -20.00
C GLN A 5 -55.29 0.88 -20.38
N THR A 6 -54.64 1.25 -21.48
CA THR A 6 -53.34 0.69 -21.89
C THR A 6 -52.27 1.03 -20.86
N ILE A 7 -51.87 0.03 -20.08
CA ILE A 7 -50.74 0.11 -19.14
C ILE A 7 -49.46 0.15 -19.99
N ARG A 8 -48.71 1.26 -19.94
CA ARG A 8 -47.40 1.38 -20.57
C ARG A 8 -46.43 0.36 -19.96
N PRO A 9 -45.64 -0.38 -20.75
CA PRO A 9 -44.61 -1.27 -20.20
C PRO A 9 -43.58 -0.43 -19.44
N ALA A 10 -43.23 -0.86 -18.23
CA ALA A 10 -42.23 -0.22 -17.40
C ALA A 10 -40.89 -0.14 -18.16
N GLU A 11 -40.49 1.07 -18.54
CA GLU A 11 -39.20 1.35 -19.17
C GLU A 11 -38.10 0.88 -18.22
N ARG A 12 -37.23 -0.03 -18.69
CA ARG A 12 -36.08 -0.46 -17.90
C ARG A 12 -35.21 0.78 -17.64
N PRO A 13 -34.80 1.06 -16.39
CA PRO A 13 -33.94 2.20 -16.12
C PRO A 13 -32.65 2.03 -16.92
N ASP A 14 -32.30 3.07 -17.68
CA ASP A 14 -31.06 3.12 -18.44
C ASP A 14 -29.88 3.23 -17.46
N TYR A 15 -29.35 2.08 -17.05
CA TYR A 15 -28.25 1.98 -16.07
C TYR A 15 -26.96 2.68 -16.55
N ALA A 16 -26.85 3.00 -17.84
CA ALA A 16 -25.72 3.70 -18.43
C ALA A 16 -25.66 5.20 -18.05
N SER A 17 -26.77 5.76 -17.55
CA SER A 17 -26.89 7.17 -17.16
C SER A 17 -26.83 7.40 -15.65
N LEU A 18 -26.49 6.39 -14.85
CA LEU A 18 -26.37 6.55 -13.40
C LEU A 18 -25.17 7.45 -13.05
N PRO A 19 -25.35 8.40 -12.11
CA PRO A 19 -24.25 9.25 -11.68
C PRO A 19 -23.11 8.40 -11.09
N PRO A 20 -21.85 8.80 -11.30
CA PRO A 20 -20.69 8.09 -10.78
C PRO A 20 -20.85 7.89 -9.27
N LEU A 21 -20.73 6.64 -8.82
CA LEU A 21 -20.90 6.33 -7.41
C LEU A 21 -19.69 6.90 -6.67
N ARG A 22 -19.97 7.67 -5.61
CA ARG A 22 -18.92 8.19 -4.75
C ARG A 22 -18.08 7.03 -4.20
N PRO A 23 -16.74 7.12 -4.22
CA PRO A 23 -15.89 6.10 -3.63
C PRO A 23 -16.13 5.99 -2.13
N THR A 24 -16.02 4.76 -1.61
CA THR A 24 -16.20 4.50 -0.19
C THR A 24 -14.99 5.01 0.59
N ASP A 25 -15.18 5.47 1.83
CA ASP A 25 -14.09 5.95 2.70
C ASP A 25 -12.95 4.92 2.82
N ARG A 26 -13.30 3.63 2.94
CA ARG A 26 -12.33 2.53 2.96
C ARG A 26 -11.44 2.48 1.71
N GLN A 27 -12.00 2.74 0.53
CA GLN A 27 -11.22 2.76 -0.71
C GLN A 27 -10.29 3.98 -0.76
N LEU A 28 -10.77 5.15 -0.33
CA LEU A 28 -9.94 6.36 -0.26
C LEU A 28 -8.78 6.19 0.73
N GLN A 29 -9.04 5.65 1.93
CA GLN A 29 -7.99 5.34 2.90
C GLN A 29 -6.96 4.35 2.33
N PHE A 30 -7.42 3.30 1.64
CA PHE A 30 -6.52 2.32 1.04
C PHE A 30 -5.68 2.93 -0.10
N ALA A 31 -6.30 3.72 -0.97
CA ALA A 31 -5.61 4.43 -2.03
C ALA A 31 -4.56 5.41 -1.50
N ARG A 32 -4.88 6.15 -0.42
CA ARG A 32 -3.93 7.04 0.28
C ARG A 32 -2.74 6.28 0.85
N LYS A 33 -2.95 5.09 1.43
CA LYS A 33 -1.85 4.23 1.92
C LYS A 33 -0.93 3.78 0.79
N ILE A 34 -1.49 3.39 -0.36
CA ILE A 34 -0.71 3.02 -1.54
C ILE A 34 0.10 4.22 -2.05
N ALA A 35 -0.53 5.40 -2.14
CA ALA A 35 0.10 6.65 -2.55
C ALA A 35 1.30 7.00 -1.65
N ALA A 36 1.10 7.01 -0.32
CA ALA A 36 2.15 7.30 0.66
C ALA A 36 3.29 6.27 0.62
N SER A 37 2.96 4.98 0.54
CA SER A 37 3.97 3.90 0.53
C SER A 37 4.76 3.82 -0.78
N SER A 38 4.21 4.34 -1.88
CA SER A 38 4.83 4.28 -3.22
C SER A 38 5.41 5.62 -3.67
N GLY A 39 5.22 6.70 -2.90
CA GLY A 39 5.63 8.06 -3.29
C GLY A 39 4.88 8.64 -4.49
N ILE A 40 3.67 8.16 -4.78
CA ILE A 40 2.86 8.58 -5.94
C ILE A 40 1.71 9.44 -5.44
N ALA A 41 1.45 10.57 -6.08
CA ALA A 41 0.27 11.39 -5.78
C ALA A 41 -1.02 10.68 -6.20
N LEU A 42 -2.04 10.69 -5.34
CA LEU A 42 -3.37 10.19 -5.69
C LEU A 42 -4.09 11.23 -6.56
N PRO A 43 -4.39 10.95 -7.85
CA PRO A 43 -5.04 11.92 -8.73
C PRO A 43 -6.41 12.36 -8.19
N ARG A 44 -6.84 13.59 -8.47
CA ARG A 44 -8.12 14.11 -7.98
C ARG A 44 -9.31 13.46 -8.69
N ASP A 45 -9.18 13.21 -9.99
CA ASP A 45 -10.25 12.64 -10.82
C ASP A 45 -10.64 11.24 -10.37
N VAL A 46 -9.65 10.39 -10.05
CA VAL A 46 -9.91 9.03 -9.54
C VAL A 46 -10.53 9.01 -8.14
N GLN A 47 -10.54 10.14 -7.42
CA GLN A 47 -11.20 10.25 -6.11
C GLN A 47 -12.69 10.60 -6.22
N LEU A 48 -13.19 10.90 -7.43
CA LEU A 48 -14.59 11.26 -7.66
C LEU A 48 -15.47 10.05 -7.98
N ASP A 49 -14.88 9.02 -8.61
CA ASP A 49 -15.59 7.82 -9.04
C ASP A 49 -15.04 6.55 -8.38
N ARG A 50 -15.96 5.69 -7.91
CA ARG A 50 -15.65 4.43 -7.25
C ARG A 50 -14.94 3.42 -8.15
N ALA A 51 -15.34 3.32 -9.42
CA ALA A 51 -14.77 2.36 -10.37
C ALA A 51 -13.36 2.80 -10.76
N ASP A 52 -13.14 4.08 -11.04
CA ASP A 52 -11.81 4.64 -11.31
C ASP A 52 -10.87 4.48 -10.11
N LEU A 53 -11.35 4.77 -8.89
CA LEU A 53 -10.56 4.55 -7.68
C LEU A 53 -10.17 3.07 -7.52
N SER A 54 -11.11 2.16 -7.79
CA SER A 54 -10.85 0.72 -7.68
C SER A 54 -9.83 0.24 -8.72
N ARG A 55 -9.92 0.73 -9.97
CA ARG A 55 -8.95 0.42 -11.03
C ARG A 55 -7.56 0.96 -10.68
N TRP A 56 -7.49 2.18 -10.15
CA TRP A 56 -6.24 2.77 -9.69
C TRP A 56 -5.61 1.97 -8.54
N ILE A 57 -6.42 1.57 -7.55
CA ILE A 57 -5.97 0.71 -6.43
C ILE A 57 -5.38 -0.59 -6.97
N GLU A 58 -6.11 -1.29 -7.84
CA GLU A 58 -5.67 -2.58 -8.38
C GLU A 58 -4.36 -2.46 -9.16
N ALA A 59 -4.24 -1.43 -9.99
CA ALA A 59 -3.03 -1.14 -10.75
C ALA A 59 -1.82 -0.82 -9.86
N ASN A 60 -2.01 -0.25 -8.67
CA ASN A 60 -0.93 0.24 -7.81
C ASN A 60 -0.66 -0.61 -6.55
N ARG A 61 -1.52 -1.57 -6.20
CA ARG A 61 -1.39 -2.39 -4.98
C ARG A 61 -0.05 -3.14 -4.88
N HIS A 62 0.53 -3.53 -6.01
CA HIS A 62 1.80 -4.26 -6.06
C HIS A 62 2.99 -3.40 -5.62
N ARG A 63 2.90 -2.07 -5.76
CA ARG A 63 3.95 -1.13 -5.37
C ARG A 63 4.12 -1.09 -3.85
N MET A 64 3.00 -1.10 -3.11
CA MET A 64 3.00 -1.21 -1.66
C MET A 64 3.67 -2.50 -1.18
N ALA A 65 3.43 -3.63 -1.86
CA ALA A 65 4.06 -4.90 -1.53
C ALA A 65 5.58 -4.86 -1.75
N ARG A 66 6.06 -4.17 -2.80
CA ARG A 66 7.49 -3.96 -3.04
C ARG A 66 8.13 -3.12 -1.94
N SER A 67 7.52 -2.00 -1.55
CA SER A 67 8.04 -1.14 -0.47
C SER A 67 8.19 -1.92 0.85
N LYS A 68 7.18 -2.73 1.21
CA LYS A 68 7.26 -3.59 2.40
C LYS A 68 8.36 -4.65 2.33
N ARG A 69 8.64 -5.21 1.16
CA ARG A 69 9.75 -6.17 1.00
C ARG A 69 11.10 -5.50 1.17
N VAL A 70 11.27 -4.29 0.62
CA VAL A 70 12.50 -3.51 0.79
C VAL A 70 12.70 -3.16 2.27
N GLU A 71 11.65 -2.67 2.95
CA GLU A 71 11.69 -2.40 4.38
C GLU A 71 11.98 -3.65 5.22
N GLY A 72 11.37 -4.79 4.88
CA GLY A 72 11.62 -6.06 5.57
C GLY A 72 13.04 -6.62 5.38
N ASN A 73 13.72 -6.24 4.29
CA ASN A 73 15.11 -6.62 4.05
C ASN A 73 16.09 -5.68 4.77
N LEU A 74 15.70 -4.47 5.16
CA LEU A 74 16.57 -3.58 5.91
C LEU A 74 16.69 -4.05 7.38
N PRO A 75 17.85 -3.87 8.00
CA PRO A 75 17.99 -4.17 9.42
C PRO A 75 17.03 -3.33 10.26
N THR A 76 16.44 -3.99 11.25
CA THR A 76 15.54 -3.30 12.20
C THR A 76 16.35 -2.40 13.14
N ALA A 77 15.74 -1.30 13.61
CA ALA A 77 16.39 -0.37 14.55
C ALA A 77 17.01 -1.10 15.75
N ARG A 78 16.29 -2.05 16.35
CA ARG A 78 16.78 -2.89 17.45
C ARG A 78 18.04 -3.69 17.09
N GLN A 79 18.13 -4.23 15.88
CA GLN A 79 19.34 -4.94 15.45
C GLN A 79 20.50 -3.97 15.28
N THR A 80 20.26 -2.78 14.73
CA THR A 80 21.26 -1.72 14.60
C THR A 80 21.79 -1.31 15.98
N GLU A 81 20.91 -1.00 16.92
CA GLU A 81 21.29 -0.63 18.29
C GLU A 81 22.09 -1.75 18.99
N TRP A 82 21.68 -3.01 18.82
CA TRP A 82 22.38 -4.14 19.41
C TRP A 82 23.76 -4.35 18.78
N ALA A 83 23.85 -4.27 17.45
CA ALA A 83 25.11 -4.34 16.73
C ALA A 83 26.06 -3.21 17.17
N GLU A 84 25.55 -1.98 17.29
CA GLU A 84 26.32 -0.81 17.72
C GLU A 84 26.85 -0.97 19.14
N ARG A 85 26.08 -1.60 20.03
CA ARG A 85 26.50 -1.90 21.39
C ARG A 85 27.66 -2.90 21.42
N ILE A 86 27.58 -3.95 20.61
CA ILE A 86 28.67 -4.94 20.44
C ILE A 86 29.90 -4.27 19.84
N ALA A 87 29.74 -3.48 18.78
CA ALA A 87 30.79 -2.74 18.10
C ALA A 87 31.57 -1.83 19.06
N ARG A 88 30.85 -1.05 19.88
CA ARG A 88 31.44 -0.18 20.91
C ARG A 88 32.21 -0.99 21.95
N GLY A 89 31.65 -2.07 22.47
CA GLY A 89 32.30 -2.92 23.47
C GLY A 89 33.57 -3.59 22.94
N ARG A 90 33.56 -4.03 21.68
CA ARG A 90 34.68 -4.73 21.03
C ARG A 90 35.65 -3.81 20.28
N LYS A 91 35.44 -2.48 20.34
CA LYS A 91 36.19 -1.47 19.56
C LYS A 91 36.31 -1.82 18.07
N ARG A 92 35.25 -2.36 17.49
CA ARG A 92 35.14 -2.70 16.07
C ARG A 92 34.05 -1.85 15.43
N SER A 93 34.16 -1.59 14.13
CA SER A 93 33.10 -0.96 13.35
C SER A 93 32.25 -2.02 12.65
N ILE A 94 30.98 -1.71 12.45
CA ILE A 94 30.06 -2.55 11.67
C ILE A 94 30.31 -2.24 10.19
N PRO A 95 30.57 -3.26 9.35
CA PRO A 95 30.69 -3.05 7.91
C PRO A 95 29.43 -2.42 7.31
N GLU A 96 29.60 -1.52 6.35
CA GLU A 96 28.48 -0.84 5.68
C GLU A 96 27.50 -1.82 5.00
N GLU A 97 28.00 -2.97 4.56
CA GLU A 97 27.22 -4.03 3.91
C GLU A 97 26.20 -4.65 4.87
N CYS A 98 26.51 -4.69 6.16
CA CYS A 98 25.59 -5.19 7.18
C CYS A 98 24.36 -4.29 7.31
N TYR A 99 24.45 -2.99 7.01
CA TYR A 99 23.30 -2.10 7.04
C TYR A 99 22.35 -2.26 5.83
N LYS A 100 22.78 -2.99 4.78
CA LYS A 100 22.00 -3.20 3.56
C LYS A 100 21.05 -4.39 3.66
N SER A 101 21.28 -5.29 4.62
CA SER A 101 20.45 -6.48 4.84
C SER A 101 20.33 -6.85 6.31
N ARG A 102 19.10 -7.07 6.74
CA ARG A 102 18.74 -7.60 8.06
C ARG A 102 19.47 -8.89 8.39
N GLU A 103 19.65 -9.77 7.42
CA GLU A 103 20.32 -11.05 7.59
C GLU A 103 21.83 -10.89 7.72
N LEU A 104 22.43 -9.97 6.95
CA LEU A 104 23.85 -9.64 7.09
C LEU A 104 24.15 -9.04 8.45
N LEU A 105 23.33 -8.11 8.95
CA LEU A 105 23.50 -7.56 10.29
C LEU A 105 23.29 -8.64 11.37
N ALA A 106 22.30 -9.53 11.21
CA ALA A 106 22.08 -10.65 12.13
C ALA A 106 23.30 -11.59 12.21
N LYS A 107 23.86 -11.98 11.06
CA LYS A 107 25.07 -12.81 11.00
C LYS A 107 26.26 -12.12 11.65
N TRP A 108 26.42 -10.82 11.44
CA TRP A 108 27.49 -10.05 12.07
C TRP A 108 27.32 -9.99 13.59
N ILE A 109 26.09 -9.76 14.08
CA ILE A 109 25.78 -9.78 15.51
C ILE A 109 26.15 -11.13 16.11
N ASP A 110 25.68 -12.22 15.51
CA ASP A 110 25.89 -13.59 16.00
C ASP A 110 27.39 -13.93 16.12
N ALA A 111 28.15 -13.66 15.05
CA ALA A 111 29.61 -13.85 15.03
C ALA A 111 30.37 -13.02 16.08
N ASN A 112 29.75 -11.95 16.59
CA ASN A 112 30.34 -11.06 17.58
C ASN A 112 29.58 -11.10 18.92
N SER A 113 28.73 -12.08 19.22
CA SER A 113 27.88 -12.12 20.44
C SER A 113 28.31 -13.17 21.48
N TRP A 114 29.62 -13.48 21.58
CA TRP A 114 30.15 -14.37 22.61
C TRP A 114 30.33 -13.69 23.98
#